data_AF-A0A9W6BRS1-F1
#
_entry.id   AF-A0A9W6BRS1-F1
#
_cell.length_a   1.000
_cell.length_b   1.000
_cell.length_c   1.000
_cell.angle_alpha   90.00
_cell.angle_beta   90.00
_cell.angle_gamma   90.00
#
_symmetry.space_group_name_H-M   'P 1'
#
loop_
_entity.id
_entity.type
_entity.pdbx_description
1 polymer ?
#
loop_
_entity_poly.entity_id
_entity_poly.type
_entity_poly.pdbx_seq_one_letter_code
_entity_poly.pdbx_strand_id
1 'polypeptide(L)'
;MSAAMLRLDSTVLPRGAAISCSRRATVVSCSAVVPKSALGRACRAVTRQARGVLRPGRGVVRVMAYATDISEEAYVCLGLAQCFRKAGGGLEPVLVVEPLSASSLECLANGARTSYKMVTGVSFGDALHRNRDALPEEFRTAPFCENYEFRCEAAVRTWQRPHAQDNLMDIVPLGKIRGNFNFSLEDKRILNMDNVVNDNDNIKQDMSIDVYGRKKADDLKAKQATEVAAAKAAEEARVAKKQKEEDDLDALLLA
;
A
#
# COMPACT_ATOMS: atom_id res chain seq x y z
N MET A 1 -28.17 55.70 47.51
CA MET A 1 -27.50 56.06 46.25
C MET A 1 -27.87 55.03 45.20
N SER A 2 -28.47 55.50 44.11
CA SER A 2 -28.76 54.90 42.80
C SER A 2 -29.12 53.42 42.64
N ALA A 3 -30.34 53.25 42.12
CA ALA A 3 -30.84 52.12 41.36
C ALA A 3 -30.41 52.16 39.87
N ALA A 4 -30.55 51.01 39.19
CA ALA A 4 -30.75 50.73 37.74
C ALA A 4 -29.92 49.48 37.39
N MET A 5 -30.44 48.26 37.17
CA MET A 5 -31.62 47.81 36.40
C MET A 5 -31.64 48.35 34.98
N LEU A 6 -31.04 47.62 34.04
CA LEU A 6 -31.47 47.58 32.64
C LEU A 6 -31.27 46.16 32.08
N ARG A 7 -32.41 45.49 31.91
CA ARG A 7 -32.65 44.43 30.94
C ARG A 7 -32.56 45.04 29.54
N LEU A 8 -32.08 44.27 28.56
CA LEU A 8 -32.40 44.53 27.15
C LEU A 8 -32.81 43.22 26.49
N ASP A 9 -33.81 43.40 25.65
CA ASP A 9 -34.78 42.44 25.19
C ASP A 9 -34.32 41.59 24.00
N SER A 10 -35.04 40.47 23.89
CA SER A 10 -35.25 39.68 22.69
C SER A 10 -35.66 40.52 21.48
N THR A 11 -35.05 40.24 20.32
CA THR A 11 -35.71 40.45 19.02
C THR A 11 -35.62 39.18 18.19
N VAL A 12 -36.79 38.54 18.12
CA VAL A 12 -37.25 37.58 17.11
C VAL A 12 -37.32 38.28 15.74
N LEU A 13 -37.07 37.53 14.66
CA LEU A 13 -37.75 37.52 13.32
C LEU A 13 -36.82 36.90 12.25
N PRO A 14 -37.31 36.43 11.09
CA PRO A 14 -38.53 35.67 10.80
C PRO A 14 -38.26 34.34 10.05
N ARG A 15 -39.31 33.52 9.99
CA ARG A 15 -39.43 32.34 9.12
C ARG A 15 -39.76 32.75 7.67
N GLY A 16 -39.21 31.99 6.71
CA GLY A 16 -39.92 31.65 5.48
C GLY A 16 -39.27 32.11 4.17
N ALA A 17 -38.80 31.15 3.37
CA ALA A 17 -39.09 31.08 1.93
C ALA A 17 -38.72 29.68 1.42
N ALA A 18 -39.73 28.97 0.94
CA ALA A 18 -39.60 27.71 0.23
C ALA A 18 -39.04 27.96 -1.17
N ILE A 19 -38.11 27.11 -1.62
CA ILE A 19 -37.85 26.91 -3.04
C ILE A 19 -37.93 25.40 -3.32
N SER A 20 -39.13 24.99 -3.69
CA SER A 20 -39.42 23.76 -4.42
C SER A 20 -38.82 23.90 -5.82
N CYS A 21 -37.88 23.02 -6.18
CA CYS A 21 -37.48 22.83 -7.57
C CYS A 21 -37.63 21.36 -7.94
N SER A 22 -38.83 21.00 -8.37
CA SER A 22 -39.10 19.73 -9.05
C SER A 22 -38.41 19.74 -10.42
N ARG A 23 -37.32 18.99 -10.59
CA ARG A 23 -36.85 18.59 -11.92
C ARG A 23 -37.22 17.15 -12.18
N ARG A 24 -38.28 16.98 -12.98
CA ARG A 24 -38.60 15.75 -13.71
C ARG A 24 -37.39 15.39 -14.58
N ALA A 25 -36.75 14.27 -14.31
CA ALA A 25 -35.84 13.63 -15.25
C ALA A 25 -36.66 12.67 -16.12
N THR A 26 -36.79 13.01 -17.39
CA THR A 26 -37.37 12.16 -18.43
C THR A 26 -36.42 11.00 -18.70
N VAL A 27 -36.85 9.78 -18.40
CA VAL A 27 -36.18 8.53 -18.81
C VAL A 27 -36.48 8.32 -20.29
N VAL A 28 -35.48 8.51 -21.16
CA VAL A 28 -35.54 8.08 -22.56
C VAL A 28 -35.03 6.64 -22.62
N SER A 29 -35.96 5.69 -22.71
CA SER A 29 -35.69 4.29 -23.05
C SER A 29 -35.59 4.16 -24.57
N CYS A 30 -34.40 3.87 -25.09
CA CYS A 30 -34.24 3.39 -26.46
C CYS A 30 -34.05 1.86 -26.42
N SER A 31 -35.15 1.14 -26.57
CA SER A 31 -35.16 -0.28 -26.92
C SER A 31 -34.87 -0.43 -28.41
N ALA A 32 -33.66 -0.88 -28.76
CA ALA A 32 -33.35 -1.31 -30.12
C ALA A 32 -33.55 -2.82 -30.23
N VAL A 33 -34.64 -3.20 -30.90
CA VAL A 33 -34.98 -4.55 -31.33
C VAL A 33 -34.04 -4.95 -32.47
N VAL A 34 -33.30 -6.05 -32.30
CA VAL A 34 -32.52 -6.67 -33.39
C VAL A 34 -33.33 -7.84 -33.99
N PRO A 35 -33.59 -7.86 -35.31
CA PRO A 35 -34.32 -8.96 -35.94
C PRO A 35 -33.44 -10.20 -36.16
N LYS A 36 -34.06 -11.38 -35.97
CA LYS A 36 -33.53 -12.70 -36.31
C LYS A 36 -33.86 -13.05 -37.77
N SER A 37 -32.83 -13.32 -38.57
CA SER A 37 -32.86 -14.14 -39.80
C SER A 37 -31.41 -14.19 -40.33
N ALA A 38 -30.82 -15.25 -40.86
CA ALA A 38 -31.28 -16.57 -41.26
C ALA A 38 -30.05 -17.52 -41.24
N LEU A 39 -30.30 -18.81 -41.04
CA LEU A 39 -29.30 -19.87 -41.16
C LEU A 39 -28.78 -19.98 -42.60
N GLY A 40 -27.47 -19.98 -42.75
CA GLY A 40 -26.77 -20.39 -43.98
C GLY A 40 -25.47 -21.11 -43.62
N ARG A 41 -25.46 -22.43 -43.78
CA ARG A 41 -24.27 -23.30 -43.66
C ARG A 41 -23.24 -22.90 -44.72
N ALA A 42 -22.00 -22.65 -44.28
CA ALA A 42 -20.83 -22.86 -45.12
C ALA A 42 -19.64 -23.27 -44.24
N CYS A 43 -19.28 -24.54 -44.33
CA CYS A 43 -17.99 -25.05 -43.84
C CYS A 43 -16.87 -24.31 -44.58
N ARG A 44 -15.99 -23.61 -43.85
CA ARG A 44 -14.68 -23.18 -44.36
C ARG A 44 -13.58 -23.63 -43.41
N ALA A 45 -12.56 -24.22 -44.02
CA ALA A 45 -11.42 -24.86 -43.41
C ALA A 45 -10.69 -23.96 -42.41
N VAL A 46 -10.40 -24.51 -41.25
CA VAL A 46 -9.57 -23.89 -40.21
C VAL A 46 -8.11 -24.04 -40.63
N THR A 47 -7.53 -23.03 -41.25
CA THR A 47 -6.07 -22.87 -41.30
C THR A 47 -5.62 -22.33 -39.94
N ARG A 48 -4.88 -23.15 -39.18
CA ARG A 48 -4.19 -22.75 -37.95
C ARG A 48 -3.10 -21.72 -38.31
N GLN A 49 -3.44 -20.44 -38.29
CA GLN A 49 -2.43 -19.39 -38.14
C GLN A 49 -2.01 -19.33 -36.68
N ALA A 50 -0.73 -19.60 -36.43
CA ALA A 50 -0.09 -19.42 -35.14
C ALA A 50 -0.26 -17.95 -34.70
N ARG A 51 -1.16 -17.71 -33.74
CA ARG A 51 -1.23 -16.43 -33.04
C ARG A 51 0.00 -16.33 -32.14
N GLY A 52 1.03 -15.66 -32.63
CA GLY A 52 2.10 -15.16 -31.78
C GLY A 52 1.49 -14.27 -30.70
N VAL A 53 1.60 -14.70 -29.45
CA VAL A 53 1.24 -13.87 -28.29
C VAL A 53 2.29 -12.78 -28.21
N LEU A 54 2.02 -11.64 -28.85
CA LEU A 54 2.78 -10.42 -28.60
C LEU A 54 2.56 -10.06 -27.13
N ARG A 55 3.61 -10.25 -26.33
CA ARG A 55 3.66 -9.72 -24.96
C ARG A 55 3.37 -8.22 -25.07
N PRO A 56 2.40 -7.67 -24.33
CA PRO A 56 2.21 -6.23 -24.32
C PRO A 56 3.53 -5.61 -23.89
N GLY A 57 4.12 -4.80 -24.77
CA GLY A 57 5.32 -4.05 -24.47
C GLY A 57 5.11 -3.27 -23.18
N ARG A 58 6.18 -3.11 -22.40
CA ARG A 58 6.21 -2.35 -21.15
C ARG A 58 5.55 -0.99 -21.40
N GLY A 59 4.27 -0.88 -21.07
CA GLY A 59 3.51 0.33 -21.33
C GLY A 59 4.21 1.47 -20.61
N VAL A 60 4.49 2.55 -21.33
CA VAL A 60 4.85 3.81 -20.69
C VAL A 60 3.66 4.16 -19.81
N VAL A 61 3.81 4.02 -18.50
CA VAL A 61 2.83 4.53 -17.54
C VAL A 61 2.85 6.03 -17.71
N ARG A 62 1.87 6.54 -18.45
CA ARG A 62 1.63 7.97 -18.53
C ARG A 62 1.16 8.38 -17.14
N VAL A 63 2.05 8.96 -16.35
CA VAL A 63 1.65 9.72 -15.15
C VAL A 63 0.77 10.85 -15.68
N MET A 64 -0.54 10.65 -15.67
CA MET A 64 -1.45 11.76 -15.92
C MET A 64 -1.24 12.73 -14.78
N ALA A 65 -0.81 13.95 -15.12
CA ALA A 65 -1.03 15.09 -14.25
C ALA A 65 -2.53 15.12 -13.99
N TYR A 66 -2.93 14.69 -12.81
CA TYR A 66 -4.29 14.83 -12.32
C TYR A 66 -4.45 16.33 -12.05
N ALA A 67 -4.87 17.09 -13.05
CA ALA A 67 -5.48 18.38 -12.80
C ALA A 67 -6.70 18.08 -11.91
N THR A 68 -6.55 18.31 -10.62
CA THR A 68 -7.57 18.04 -9.64
C THR A 68 -8.60 19.15 -9.68
N ASP A 69 -9.76 18.87 -10.25
CA ASP A 69 -10.98 19.65 -10.01
C ASP A 69 -11.48 19.40 -8.57
N ILE A 70 -10.62 19.64 -7.59
CA ILE A 70 -10.93 19.54 -6.17
C ILE A 70 -11.10 20.97 -5.69
N SER A 71 -12.31 21.29 -5.21
CA SER A 71 -12.59 22.61 -4.64
C SER A 71 -11.64 22.88 -3.47
N GLU A 72 -11.11 24.10 -3.38
CA GLU A 72 -10.32 24.55 -2.23
C GLU A 72 -11.14 24.52 -0.92
N GLU A 73 -12.46 24.64 -1.02
CA GLU A 73 -13.39 24.53 0.10
C GLU A 73 -13.63 23.07 0.54
N ALA A 74 -13.10 22.08 -0.20
CA ALA A 74 -13.30 20.68 0.14
C ALA A 74 -12.74 20.36 1.53
N TYR A 75 -13.41 19.46 2.24
CA TYR A 75 -12.98 19.02 3.57
C TYR A 75 -11.75 18.11 3.47
N VAL A 76 -10.75 18.36 4.30
CA VAL A 76 -9.65 17.42 4.57
C VAL A 76 -9.33 17.38 6.05
N CYS A 77 -8.83 16.24 6.50
CA CYS A 77 -8.50 16.01 7.89
C CYS A 77 -6.98 15.93 8.04
N LEU A 78 -6.41 16.64 9.01
CA LEU A 78 -4.97 16.62 9.32
C LEU A 78 -4.74 16.02 10.71
N GLY A 79 -3.80 15.09 10.81
CA GLY A 79 -3.37 14.46 12.05
C GLY A 79 -2.01 14.96 12.49
N LEU A 80 -1.82 15.11 13.80
CA LEU A 80 -0.53 15.37 14.44
C LEU A 80 0.04 14.06 14.99
N ALA A 81 0.97 13.46 14.25
CA ALA A 81 1.60 12.20 14.60
C ALA A 81 2.84 12.40 15.47
N GLN A 82 3.02 11.55 16.48
CA GLN A 82 4.28 11.38 17.18
C GLN A 82 5.11 10.32 16.46
N CYS A 83 6.17 10.75 15.79
CA CYS A 83 7.13 9.90 15.10
C CYS A 83 8.50 9.99 15.78
N PHE A 84 9.45 9.21 15.28
CA PHE A 84 10.84 9.22 15.73
C PHE A 84 11.80 9.40 14.56
N ARG A 85 12.91 10.09 14.80
CA ARG A 85 14.04 10.19 13.87
C ARG A 85 15.26 9.56 14.50
N LYS A 86 15.97 8.74 13.73
CA LYS A 86 17.25 8.18 14.16
C LYS A 86 18.35 9.22 13.97
N ALA A 87 18.94 9.70 15.06
CA ALA A 87 20.04 10.68 15.06
C ALA A 87 21.05 10.31 16.14
N GLY A 88 22.35 10.41 15.86
CA GLY A 88 23.42 10.26 16.85
C GLY A 88 23.43 8.93 17.62
N GLY A 89 22.92 7.83 17.04
CA GLY A 89 22.82 6.53 17.71
C GLY A 89 21.59 6.34 18.60
N GLY A 90 20.70 7.33 18.68
CA GLY A 90 19.43 7.28 19.43
C GLY A 90 18.19 7.54 18.57
N LEU A 91 17.01 7.51 19.20
CA LEU A 91 15.73 7.89 18.62
C LEU A 91 15.23 9.19 19.24
N GLU A 92 15.10 10.23 18.42
CA GLU A 92 14.57 11.53 18.83
C GLU A 92 13.07 11.63 18.49
N PRO A 93 12.21 12.00 19.45
CA PRO A 93 10.78 12.19 19.20
C PRO A 93 10.54 13.45 18.34
N VAL A 94 9.74 13.32 17.28
CA VAL A 94 9.38 14.42 16.37
C VAL A 94 7.87 14.39 16.12
N LEU A 95 7.23 15.55 16.21
CA LEU A 95 5.83 15.71 15.79
C LEU A 95 5.75 15.98 14.30
N VAL A 96 4.79 15.37 13.60
CA VAL A 96 4.61 15.54 12.15
C VAL A 96 3.14 15.76 11.82
N VAL A 97 2.88 16.76 10.98
CA VAL A 97 1.55 17.00 10.41
C VAL A 97 1.35 16.11 9.17
N GLU A 98 0.30 15.31 9.18
CA GLU A 98 -0.03 14.38 8.10
C GLU A 98 -1.49 14.51 7.64
N PRO A 99 -1.75 14.48 6.32
CA PRO A 99 -3.11 14.31 5.81
C PRO A 99 -3.65 12.92 6.15
N LEU A 100 -4.88 12.88 6.65
CA LEU A 100 -5.60 11.66 6.97
C LEU A 100 -6.67 11.36 5.93
N SER A 101 -6.72 10.11 5.48
CA SER A 101 -7.84 9.61 4.70
C SER A 101 -9.07 9.36 5.57
N ALA A 102 -10.24 9.29 4.94
CA ALA A 102 -11.50 8.95 5.57
C ALA A 102 -11.42 7.64 6.38
N SER A 103 -10.91 6.57 5.75
CA SER A 103 -10.77 5.26 6.43
C SER A 103 -9.80 5.30 7.61
N SER A 104 -8.74 6.11 7.54
CA SER A 104 -7.85 6.29 8.69
C SER A 104 -8.60 6.92 9.87
N LEU A 105 -9.42 7.95 9.64
CA LEU A 105 -10.21 8.56 10.71
C LEU A 105 -11.20 7.56 11.32
N GLU A 106 -11.86 6.76 10.48
CA GLU A 106 -12.79 5.72 10.92
C GLU A 106 -12.10 4.69 11.83
N CYS A 107 -10.92 4.20 11.44
CA CYS A 107 -10.11 3.30 12.28
C CYS A 107 -9.73 3.93 13.62
N LEU A 108 -9.36 5.22 13.61
CA LEU A 108 -9.04 5.96 14.84
C LEU A 108 -10.25 6.08 15.76
N ALA A 109 -11.43 6.38 15.19
CA ALA A 109 -12.68 6.50 15.93
C ALA A 109 -13.12 5.15 16.54
N ASN A 110 -12.84 4.05 15.86
CA ASN A 110 -13.09 2.68 16.36
C ASN A 110 -12.09 2.22 17.43
N GLY A 111 -11.14 3.08 17.85
CA GLY A 111 -10.20 2.78 18.94
C GLY A 111 -8.95 2.02 18.51
N ALA A 112 -8.62 2.01 17.22
CA ALA A 112 -7.36 1.44 16.76
C ALA A 112 -6.16 2.15 17.42
N ARG A 113 -5.14 1.37 17.78
CA ARG A 113 -3.87 1.90 18.31
C ARG A 113 -3.25 2.85 17.30
N THR A 114 -2.80 4.01 17.78
CA THR A 114 -2.35 5.09 16.90
C THR A 114 -1.16 5.85 17.45
N SER A 115 -0.38 6.44 16.53
CA SER A 115 0.64 7.44 16.86
C SER A 115 0.12 8.88 16.74
N TYR A 116 -1.13 9.10 16.33
CA TYR A 116 -1.74 10.44 16.26
C TYR A 116 -2.17 10.90 17.65
N LYS A 117 -1.65 12.05 18.09
CA LYS A 117 -2.08 12.69 19.35
C LYS A 117 -3.42 13.40 19.21
N MET A 118 -3.60 14.07 18.08
CA MET A 118 -4.77 14.87 17.78
C MET A 118 -4.98 14.98 16.28
N VAL A 119 -6.21 15.31 15.91
CA VAL A 119 -6.68 15.42 14.54
C VAL A 119 -7.55 16.67 14.43
N THR A 120 -7.47 17.39 13.31
CA THR A 120 -8.26 18.60 13.04
C THR A 120 -8.84 18.58 11.63
N GLY A 121 -10.07 19.06 11.48
CA GLY A 121 -10.72 19.25 10.19
C GLY A 121 -10.43 20.64 9.62
N VAL A 122 -10.04 20.74 8.36
CA VAL A 122 -9.67 22.01 7.70
C VAL A 122 -10.12 22.03 6.23
N SER A 123 -10.09 23.21 5.62
CA SER A 123 -10.29 23.34 4.17
C SER A 123 -9.08 22.76 3.41
N PHE A 124 -9.32 22.22 2.23
CA PHE A 124 -8.29 21.68 1.37
C PHE A 124 -7.32 22.77 0.91
N GLY A 125 -7.81 23.97 0.60
CA GLY A 125 -6.97 25.13 0.24
C GLY A 125 -6.00 25.49 1.36
N ASP A 126 -6.49 25.63 2.60
CA ASP A 126 -5.63 25.92 3.75
C ASP A 126 -4.61 24.81 4.01
N ALA A 127 -5.04 23.55 3.90
CA ALA A 127 -4.15 22.41 4.07
C ALA A 127 -3.07 22.36 2.99
N LEU A 128 -3.43 22.51 1.71
CA LEU A 128 -2.53 22.41 0.57
C LEU A 128 -1.49 23.53 0.58
N HIS A 129 -1.91 24.76 0.89
CA HIS A 129 -1.02 25.92 1.02
C HIS A 129 -0.28 25.99 2.35
N ARG A 130 -0.46 24.99 3.22
CA ARG A 130 0.19 24.89 4.53
C ARG A 130 -0.07 26.13 5.38
N ASN A 131 -1.28 26.69 5.30
CA ASN A 131 -1.69 27.88 6.04
C ASN A 131 -1.72 27.58 7.54
N ARG A 132 -0.67 27.97 8.26
CA ARG A 132 -0.50 27.66 9.69
C ARG A 132 -1.44 28.46 10.58
N ASP A 133 -1.91 29.62 10.13
CA ASP A 133 -2.81 30.45 10.92
C ASP A 133 -4.19 29.81 11.05
N ALA A 134 -4.63 29.09 10.01
CA ALA A 134 -5.84 28.26 10.00
C ALA A 134 -5.72 26.99 10.86
N LEU A 135 -4.51 26.61 11.28
CA LEU A 135 -4.27 25.44 12.11
C LEU A 135 -4.25 25.81 13.61
N PRO A 136 -4.65 24.86 14.47
CA PRO A 136 -4.43 24.96 15.91
C PRO A 136 -2.96 25.15 16.29
N GLU A 137 -2.72 25.74 17.46
CA GLU A 137 -1.38 26.10 17.94
C GLU A 137 -0.41 24.91 17.94
N GLU A 138 -0.89 23.72 18.31
CA GLU A 138 -0.08 22.50 18.38
C GLU A 138 0.45 22.02 17.02
N PHE A 139 -0.23 22.38 15.93
CA PHE A 139 0.17 22.03 14.57
C PHE A 139 1.13 23.06 13.97
N ARG A 140 1.15 24.30 14.49
CA ARG A 140 1.92 25.42 13.92
C ARG A 140 3.43 25.24 14.00
N THR A 141 3.93 24.43 14.92
CA THR A 141 5.37 24.21 15.09
C THR A 141 5.84 22.93 14.41
N ALA A 142 4.94 21.95 14.22
CA ALA A 142 5.30 20.63 13.71
C ALA A 142 5.54 20.62 12.19
N PRO A 143 6.64 20.02 11.69
CA PRO A 143 6.89 19.88 10.25
C PRO A 143 5.80 19.04 9.56
N PHE A 144 5.54 19.35 8.30
CA PHE A 144 4.69 18.52 7.45
C PHE A 144 5.45 17.28 6.97
N CYS A 145 4.73 16.19 6.69
CA CYS A 145 5.32 14.94 6.24
C CYS A 145 5.98 15.02 4.86
N GLU A 146 6.74 14.00 4.51
CA GLU A 146 7.27 13.83 3.16
C GLU A 146 6.15 13.62 2.13
N ASN A 147 6.35 14.15 0.91
CA ASN A 147 5.38 14.14 -0.19
C ASN A 147 4.00 14.67 0.24
N TYR A 148 3.98 15.70 1.08
CA TYR A 148 2.77 16.23 1.71
C TYR A 148 1.70 16.62 0.70
N GLU A 149 2.05 17.37 -0.35
CA GLU A 149 1.11 17.85 -1.37
C GLU A 149 0.37 16.68 -2.02
N PHE A 150 1.13 15.69 -2.49
CA PHE A 150 0.58 14.48 -3.09
C PHE A 150 -0.33 13.71 -2.12
N ARG A 151 0.11 13.55 -0.86
CA ARG A 151 -0.67 12.87 0.18
C ARG A 151 -1.93 13.64 0.55
N CYS A 152 -1.88 14.97 0.54
CA CYS A 152 -3.00 15.85 0.85
C CYS A 152 -4.07 15.73 -0.23
N GLU A 153 -3.68 15.82 -1.49
CA GLU A 153 -4.58 15.56 -2.62
C GLU A 153 -5.16 14.14 -2.61
N ALA A 154 -4.36 13.13 -2.27
CA ALA A 154 -4.85 11.76 -2.16
C ALA A 154 -5.88 11.62 -1.03
N ALA A 155 -5.62 12.24 0.11
CA ALA A 155 -6.50 12.22 1.27
C ALA A 155 -7.85 12.91 0.99
N VAL A 156 -7.86 14.12 0.44
CA VAL A 156 -9.11 14.86 0.14
C VAL A 156 -10.02 14.10 -0.82
N ARG A 157 -9.49 13.33 -1.79
CA ARG A 157 -10.29 12.48 -2.68
C ARG A 157 -11.06 11.39 -1.92
N THR A 158 -10.53 10.91 -0.79
CA THR A 158 -11.25 9.95 0.06
C THR A 158 -12.43 10.59 0.79
N TRP A 159 -12.36 11.89 1.07
CA TRP A 159 -13.40 12.68 1.73
C TRP A 159 -14.55 13.09 0.80
N GLN A 160 -14.34 13.05 -0.52
CA GLN A 160 -15.40 13.31 -1.51
C GLN A 160 -16.40 12.15 -1.65
N ARG A 161 -16.17 11.01 -0.99
CA ARG A 161 -17.08 9.86 -1.03
C ARG A 161 -18.30 10.13 -0.15
N PRO A 162 -19.53 9.79 -0.58
CA PRO A 162 -20.75 10.04 0.20
C PRO A 162 -20.66 9.51 1.63
N HIS A 163 -20.17 8.27 1.80
CA HIS A 163 -20.01 7.66 3.12
C HIS A 163 -19.15 8.51 4.08
N ALA A 164 -18.08 9.13 3.58
CA ALA A 164 -17.20 9.96 4.41
C ALA A 164 -17.89 11.27 4.82
N GLN A 165 -18.65 11.87 3.90
CA GLN A 165 -19.40 13.10 4.17
C GLN A 165 -20.53 12.87 5.17
N ASP A 166 -21.26 11.76 5.02
CA ASP A 166 -22.46 11.48 5.81
C ASP A 166 -22.14 10.96 7.22
N ASN A 167 -21.01 10.25 7.41
CA ASN A 167 -20.76 9.50 8.66
C ASN A 167 -19.50 9.93 9.43
N LEU A 168 -18.50 10.51 8.75
CA LEU A 168 -17.18 10.73 9.35
C LEU A 168 -16.89 12.21 9.66
N MET A 169 -17.52 13.15 8.94
CA MET A 169 -17.32 14.58 9.16
C MET A 169 -17.79 15.05 10.55
N ASP A 170 -18.77 14.37 11.15
CA ASP A 170 -19.24 14.67 12.51
C ASP A 170 -18.23 14.29 13.60
N ILE A 171 -17.32 13.35 13.32
CA ILE A 171 -16.29 12.92 14.27
C ILE A 171 -15.29 14.05 14.50
N VAL A 172 -14.90 14.75 13.42
CA VAL A 172 -14.00 15.90 13.45
C VAL A 172 -14.53 16.98 12.50
N PRO A 173 -15.37 17.91 13.00
CA PRO A 173 -15.87 19.00 12.17
C PRO A 173 -14.78 19.99 11.73
N LEU A 174 -15.08 20.80 10.72
CA LEU A 174 -14.22 21.90 10.27
C LEU A 174 -13.86 22.85 11.44
N GLY A 175 -12.57 23.17 11.57
CA GLY A 175 -12.03 24.04 12.62
C GLY A 175 -12.08 23.44 14.03
N LYS A 176 -12.47 22.17 14.18
CA LYS A 176 -12.48 21.48 15.48
C LYS A 176 -11.33 20.49 15.57
N ILE A 177 -10.84 20.37 16.80
CA ILE A 177 -9.77 19.43 17.16
C ILE A 177 -10.42 18.27 17.92
N ARG A 178 -10.01 17.06 17.57
CA ARG A 178 -10.30 15.86 18.33
C ARG A 178 -8.99 15.25 18.82
N GLY A 179 -8.88 15.07 20.14
CA GLY A 179 -7.80 14.32 20.79
C GLY A 179 -8.28 12.97 21.31
N ASN A 180 -7.63 12.42 22.33
CA ASN A 180 -8.07 11.23 23.09
C ASN A 180 -8.34 9.98 22.23
N PHE A 181 -7.50 9.74 21.22
CA PHE A 181 -7.45 8.45 20.54
C PHE A 181 -6.69 7.42 21.39
N ASN A 182 -6.72 6.15 20.99
CA ASN A 182 -5.94 5.07 21.60
C ASN A 182 -4.44 5.22 21.26
N PHE A 183 -3.82 6.25 21.81
CA PHE A 183 -2.45 6.64 21.53
C PHE A 183 -1.47 5.67 22.18
N SER A 184 -0.56 5.10 21.39
CA SER A 184 0.47 4.16 21.86
C SER A 184 1.83 4.47 21.24
N LEU A 185 2.87 4.31 22.04
CA LEU A 185 4.28 4.44 21.64
C LEU A 185 5.05 3.12 21.69
N GLU A 186 4.34 1.99 21.86
CA GLU A 186 4.94 0.67 21.78
C GLU A 186 5.49 0.41 20.36
N ASP A 187 4.69 0.71 19.33
CA ASP A 187 5.08 0.58 17.92
C ASP A 187 5.63 1.92 17.38
N LYS A 188 6.94 2.10 17.50
CA LYS A 188 7.60 3.36 17.13
C LYS A 188 7.73 3.51 15.62
N ARG A 189 7.08 4.54 15.07
CA ARG A 189 7.22 4.92 13.66
C ARG A 189 8.47 5.77 13.45
N ILE A 190 9.46 5.22 12.73
CA ILE A 190 10.74 5.88 12.43
C ILE A 190 10.68 6.45 11.01
N LEU A 191 10.96 7.76 10.83
CA LEU A 191 10.81 8.45 9.53
C LEU A 191 11.94 8.15 8.55
N ASN A 192 13.18 8.11 9.03
CA ASN A 192 14.40 7.97 8.21
C ASN A 192 14.91 6.52 8.20
N MET A 193 14.01 5.55 8.14
CA MET A 193 14.37 4.14 8.09
C MET A 193 14.42 3.68 6.63
N ASP A 194 15.62 3.41 6.13
CA ASP A 194 15.81 2.81 4.82
C ASP A 194 15.58 1.30 4.89
N ASN A 195 14.65 0.78 4.09
CA ASN A 195 14.45 -0.65 3.95
C ASN A 195 15.45 -1.22 2.93
N VAL A 196 16.55 -1.80 3.43
CA VAL A 196 17.55 -2.46 2.60
C VAL A 196 17.18 -3.94 2.44
N VAL A 197 16.58 -4.28 1.31
CA VAL A 197 16.26 -5.67 0.95
C VAL A 197 17.54 -6.39 0.56
N ASN A 198 17.86 -7.46 1.27
CA ASN A 198 19.02 -8.31 1.00
C ASN A 198 18.58 -9.65 0.41
N ASP A 199 19.49 -10.35 -0.28
CA ASP A 199 19.20 -11.70 -0.81
C ASP A 199 18.84 -12.72 0.28
N ASN A 200 19.26 -12.45 1.52
CA ASN A 200 18.89 -13.25 2.69
C ASN A 200 17.42 -13.08 3.11
N ASP A 201 16.76 -11.99 2.72
CA ASP A 201 15.31 -11.75 2.91
C ASP A 201 14.46 -12.47 1.85
N ASN A 202 15.12 -13.10 0.86
CA ASN A 202 14.43 -13.87 -0.16
C ASN A 202 13.92 -15.20 0.42
N ILE A 203 12.71 -15.19 0.96
CA ILE A 203 11.97 -16.42 1.30
C ILE A 203 11.80 -17.22 0.02
N LYS A 204 12.54 -18.34 -0.09
CA LYS A 204 12.43 -19.25 -1.23
C LYS A 204 11.02 -19.81 -1.24
N GLN A 205 10.37 -19.69 -2.40
CA GLN A 205 9.08 -20.33 -2.62
C GLN A 205 9.21 -21.84 -2.40
N ASP A 206 8.16 -22.40 -1.81
CA ASP A 206 8.03 -23.77 -1.31
C ASP A 206 8.89 -24.77 -2.07
N MET A 207 9.80 -25.46 -1.37
CA MET A 207 10.73 -26.43 -1.98
C MET A 207 10.01 -27.64 -2.62
N SER A 208 8.72 -27.78 -2.38
CA SER A 208 7.84 -28.81 -2.92
C SER A 208 7.40 -28.51 -4.35
N ILE A 209 7.40 -27.24 -4.79
CA ILE A 209 7.02 -26.84 -6.13
C ILE A 209 8.25 -26.45 -6.95
N ASP A 210 9.04 -27.46 -7.30
CA ASP A 210 10.12 -27.28 -8.27
C ASP A 210 9.54 -27.21 -9.69
N VAL A 211 9.09 -26.02 -10.09
CA VAL A 211 8.57 -25.73 -11.44
C VAL A 211 9.63 -26.01 -12.53
N TYR A 212 10.91 -26.08 -12.17
CA TYR A 212 12.02 -26.21 -13.12
C TYR A 212 12.81 -27.51 -13.01
N GLY A 213 12.36 -28.49 -12.20
CA GLY A 213 13.01 -29.81 -12.08
C GLY A 213 14.48 -29.78 -11.65
N ARG A 214 14.95 -28.69 -11.03
CA ARG A 214 16.34 -28.52 -10.55
C ARG A 214 16.77 -29.58 -9.55
N LYS A 215 15.88 -30.04 -8.66
CA LYS A 215 16.19 -31.11 -7.69
C LYS A 215 16.60 -32.40 -8.40
N LYS A 216 15.96 -32.76 -9.51
CA LYS A 216 16.34 -33.97 -10.26
C LYS A 216 17.73 -33.87 -10.88
N ALA A 217 18.12 -32.69 -11.36
CA ALA A 217 19.42 -32.50 -12.01
C ALA A 217 20.58 -32.52 -10.99
N ASP A 218 20.40 -31.86 -9.85
CA ASP A 218 21.42 -31.83 -8.80
C ASP A 218 21.51 -33.18 -8.07
N ASP A 219 20.39 -33.87 -7.85
CA ASP A 219 20.38 -35.23 -7.31
C ASP A 219 21.02 -36.25 -8.27
N LEU A 220 20.84 -36.10 -9.59
CA LEU A 220 21.51 -36.95 -10.58
C LEU A 220 23.02 -36.70 -10.61
N LYS A 221 23.46 -35.44 -10.55
CA LYS A 221 24.89 -35.10 -10.51
C LYS A 221 25.54 -35.61 -9.23
N ALA A 222 24.86 -35.49 -8.09
CA ALA A 222 25.34 -36.04 -6.82
C ALA A 222 25.47 -37.56 -6.88
N LYS A 223 24.47 -38.26 -7.44
CA LYS A 223 24.51 -39.72 -7.63
C LYS A 223 25.64 -40.15 -8.58
N GLN A 224 25.79 -39.46 -9.71
CA GLN A 224 26.87 -39.73 -10.66
C GLN A 224 28.25 -39.48 -10.04
N ALA A 225 28.42 -38.43 -9.24
CA ALA A 225 29.67 -38.16 -8.54
C ALA A 225 29.99 -39.27 -7.51
N THR A 226 28.99 -39.75 -6.77
CA THR A 226 29.18 -40.87 -5.83
C THR A 226 29.48 -42.20 -6.53
N GLU A 227 28.85 -42.48 -7.66
CA GLU A 227 29.09 -43.69 -8.44
C GLU A 227 30.48 -43.69 -9.08
N VAL A 228 30.92 -42.54 -9.61
CA VAL A 228 32.28 -42.37 -10.16
C VAL A 228 33.34 -42.50 -9.07
N ALA A 229 33.10 -41.92 -7.89
CA ALA A 229 34.02 -42.07 -6.75
C ALA A 229 34.10 -43.53 -6.27
N ALA A 230 32.97 -44.24 -6.21
CA ALA A 230 32.94 -45.65 -5.83
C ALA A 230 33.63 -46.55 -6.86
N ALA A 231 33.44 -46.29 -8.16
CA ALA A 231 34.10 -47.03 -9.23
C ALA A 231 35.63 -46.85 -9.19
N LYS A 232 36.10 -45.61 -8.96
CA LYS A 232 37.53 -45.31 -8.84
C LYS A 232 38.16 -46.02 -7.63
N ALA A 233 37.49 -46.00 -6.48
CA ALA A 233 37.96 -46.71 -5.29
C ALA A 233 38.02 -48.24 -5.48
N ALA A 234 37.07 -48.82 -6.22
CA ALA A 234 37.06 -50.25 -6.53
C ALA A 234 38.20 -50.65 -7.48
N GLU A 235 38.57 -49.79 -8.43
CA GLU A 235 39.67 -50.03 -9.35
C GLU A 235 41.03 -49.90 -8.65
N GLU A 236 41.21 -48.89 -7.81
CA GLU A 236 42.41 -48.73 -6.96
C GLU A 236 42.63 -49.94 -6.04
N ALA A 237 41.56 -50.49 -5.46
CA ALA A 237 41.64 -51.70 -4.64
C ALA A 237 42.04 -52.96 -5.44
N ARG A 238 41.60 -53.07 -6.70
CA ARG A 238 42.00 -54.19 -7.59
C ARG A 238 43.46 -54.09 -8.02
N VAL A 239 43.95 -52.88 -8.30
CA VAL A 239 45.35 -52.64 -8.66
C VAL A 239 46.26 -52.95 -7.46
N ALA A 240 45.89 -52.47 -6.27
CA ALA A 240 46.65 -52.77 -5.05
C ALA A 240 46.71 -54.28 -4.74
N LYS A 241 45.62 -55.01 -5.01
CA LYS A 241 45.61 -56.48 -4.83
C LYS A 241 46.53 -57.18 -5.82
N LYS A 242 46.55 -56.76 -7.09
CA LYS A 242 47.45 -57.33 -8.10
C LYS A 242 48.92 -57.05 -7.80
N GLN A 243 49.24 -55.83 -7.39
CA GLN A 243 50.62 -55.47 -7.01
C GLN A 243 51.09 -56.33 -5.83
N LYS A 244 50.23 -56.55 -4.83
CA LYS A 244 50.56 -57.42 -3.71
C LYS A 244 50.79 -58.87 -4.14
N GLU A 245 49.97 -59.39 -5.06
CA GLU A 245 50.15 -60.74 -5.61
C GLU A 245 51.45 -60.88 -6.43
N GLU A 246 51.86 -59.84 -7.15
CA GLU A 246 53.14 -59.79 -7.86
C GLU A 246 54.34 -59.72 -6.90
N ASP A 247 54.27 -58.86 -5.87
CA ASP A 247 55.31 -58.73 -4.84
C ASP A 247 55.49 -60.06 -4.06
N ASP A 248 54.39 -60.75 -3.75
CA ASP A 248 54.42 -62.05 -3.05
C ASP A 248 55.03 -63.17 -3.94
N LEU A 249 54.80 -63.13 -5.26
CA LEU A 249 55.39 -64.07 -6.22
C LEU A 249 56.91 -63.83 -6.40
N ASP A 250 57.33 -62.58 -6.49
CA ASP A 250 58.74 -62.22 -6.60
C ASP A 250 59.52 -62.59 -5.33
N ALA A 251 58.91 -62.43 -4.15
CA ALA A 251 59.49 -62.85 -2.88
C ALA A 251 59.71 -64.38 -2.80
N LEU A 252 58.84 -65.18 -3.42
CA LEU A 252 58.98 -66.65 -3.49
C LEU A 252 60.04 -67.12 -4.48
N LEU A 253 60.36 -66.33 -5.51
CA LEU A 253 61.39 -66.65 -6.50
C LEU A 253 62.81 -66.33 -6.04
N LEU A 254 62.96 -65.51 -5.00
CA LEU A 254 64.24 -65.09 -4.42
C LEU A 254 64.67 -65.89 -3.18
N ALA A 255 63.85 -66.85 -2.73
CA ALA A 255 64.13 -67.76 -1.60
C ALA A 255 64.60 -69.14 -2.09
#